data_AF-A0A6M0CZ33-F1
#
_entry.id   AF-A0A6M0CZ33-F1
#
_cell.length_a   1.000
_cell.length_b   1.000
_cell.length_c   1.000
_cell.angle_alpha   90.00
_cell.angle_beta   90.00
_cell.angle_gamma   90.00
#
_symmetry.space_group_name_H-M   'P 1'
#
loop_
_entity.id
_entity.type
_entity.pdbx_description
1 polymer ?
#
loop_
_entity_poly.entity_id
_entity_poly.type
_entity_poly.pdbx_seq_one_letter_code
_entity_poly.pdbx_strand_id
1 'polypeptide(L)'
;AAASKSARASAQTLTFKVPLAYHIGSCTQHLKRITVSLVAPDGLLSMSEHHVMRPMPGSNGALRAPDDEVMVRRLCGTAFHIVPGSTRHLLRKAIDCLAADTQWQPQERTSTGRGSDINVALDQLKHTDLRLIYRLSEAQWPLYPSHWMPVENGMKPCASPWKGIGESTCGYGQQTFSTFEMEGRQCSVYPGCT
;
A
#
# COMPACT_ATOMS: atom_id res chain seq x y z
N ALA A 1 -33.55 3.01 -7.38
CA ALA A 1 -33.20 3.31 -5.98
C ALA A 1 -31.71 3.05 -5.81
N ALA A 2 -30.89 4.11 -5.88
CA ALA A 2 -29.44 4.01 -5.73
C ALA A 2 -29.12 3.86 -4.23
N ALA A 3 -28.59 2.71 -3.84
CA ALA A 3 -28.04 2.53 -2.51
C ALA A 3 -26.84 3.45 -2.36
N SER A 4 -27.03 4.53 -1.59
CA SER A 4 -25.95 5.33 -1.02
C SER A 4 -25.00 4.39 -0.28
N LYS A 5 -23.88 4.04 -0.91
CA LYS A 5 -22.77 3.35 -0.25
C LYS A 5 -22.07 4.36 0.63
N SER A 6 -22.57 4.50 1.86
CA SER A 6 -21.81 5.09 2.97
C SER A 6 -20.49 4.35 3.08
N ALA A 7 -19.41 4.96 2.62
CA ALA A 7 -18.05 4.51 2.93
C ALA A 7 -17.89 4.66 4.44
N ARG A 8 -17.80 3.54 5.16
CA ARG A 8 -17.69 3.56 6.62
C ARG A 8 -16.37 4.23 7.02
N ALA A 9 -16.48 5.41 7.61
CA ALA A 9 -15.36 6.14 8.23
C ALA A 9 -14.82 5.48 9.51
N SER A 10 -15.49 4.44 10.03
CA SER A 10 -15.05 3.70 11.21
C SER A 10 -13.96 2.69 10.89
N ALA A 11 -13.01 2.54 11.82
CA ALA A 11 -11.96 1.52 11.72
C ALA A 11 -12.58 0.12 11.77
N GLN A 12 -12.05 -0.78 10.97
CA GLN A 12 -12.39 -2.21 10.97
C GLN A 12 -11.22 -3.01 11.52
N THR A 13 -11.53 -4.11 12.21
CA THR A 13 -10.53 -4.96 12.86
C THR A 13 -10.69 -6.40 12.39
N LEU A 14 -9.58 -7.01 11.98
CA LEU A 14 -9.45 -8.42 11.68
C LEU A 14 -8.47 -9.02 12.70
N THR A 15 -8.90 -10.07 13.40
CA THR A 15 -8.08 -10.80 14.36
C THR A 15 -7.74 -12.17 13.82
N PHE A 16 -6.47 -12.54 13.84
CA PHE A 16 -5.98 -13.82 13.34
C PHE A 16 -5.29 -14.59 14.47
N LYS A 17 -5.61 -15.89 14.58
CA LYS A 17 -4.79 -16.85 15.31
C LYS A 17 -3.78 -17.47 14.36
N VAL A 18 -2.51 -17.22 14.62
CA VAL A 18 -1.43 -17.58 13.69
C VAL A 18 -0.76 -18.88 14.14
N PRO A 19 -0.87 -19.99 13.39
CA PRO A 19 -0.13 -21.20 13.71
C PRO A 19 1.36 -20.99 13.44
N LEU A 20 2.20 -21.27 14.44
CA LEU A 20 3.65 -21.08 14.33
C LEU A 20 4.36 -22.16 13.52
N ALA A 21 3.77 -23.36 13.50
CA ALA A 21 4.26 -24.50 12.75
C ALA A 21 3.12 -25.32 12.16
N TYR A 22 3.38 -25.88 10.98
CA TYR A 22 2.50 -26.87 10.34
C TYR A 22 3.32 -28.10 9.97
N HIS A 23 2.78 -29.29 10.23
CA HIS A 23 3.43 -30.55 9.92
C HIS A 23 2.86 -31.15 8.65
N ILE A 24 3.72 -31.47 7.68
CA ILE A 24 3.35 -32.19 6.45
C ILE A 24 4.24 -33.43 6.38
N GLY A 25 3.67 -34.60 6.70
CA GLY A 25 4.44 -35.82 6.88
C GLY A 25 5.49 -35.66 7.98
N SER A 26 6.76 -35.87 7.64
CA SER A 26 7.90 -35.70 8.55
C SER A 26 8.47 -34.27 8.56
N CYS A 27 7.93 -33.34 7.76
CA CYS A 27 8.46 -31.98 7.65
C CYS A 27 7.74 -31.03 8.60
N THR A 28 8.52 -30.27 9.39
CA THR A 28 8.03 -29.13 10.17
C THR A 28 8.24 -27.85 9.37
N GLN A 29 7.16 -27.17 9.01
CA GLN A 29 7.21 -25.87 8.36
C GLN A 29 7.08 -24.76 9.41
N HIS A 30 7.89 -23.71 9.28
CA HIS A 30 7.81 -22.52 10.12
C HIS A 30 7.13 -21.38 9.38
N LEU A 31 6.41 -20.54 10.14
CA LEU A 31 5.82 -19.32 9.59
C LEU A 31 6.90 -18.40 8.99
N LYS A 32 6.73 -18.00 7.73
CA LYS A 32 7.64 -17.10 7.02
C LYS A 32 7.09 -15.69 6.84
N ARG A 33 5.77 -15.56 6.65
CA ARG A 33 5.08 -14.29 6.39
C ARG A 33 3.58 -14.45 6.54
N ILE A 34 2.91 -13.39 7.00
CA ILE A 34 1.46 -13.26 6.87
C ILE A 34 1.18 -12.16 5.84
N THR A 35 0.38 -12.50 4.84
CA THR A 35 -0.10 -11.57 3.82
C THR A 35 -1.61 -11.47 3.94
N VAL A 36 -2.14 -10.25 3.97
CA VAL A 36 -3.59 -10.00 3.87
C VAL A 36 -3.86 -9.28 2.56
N SER A 37 -4.82 -9.78 1.80
CA SER A 37 -5.26 -9.18 0.55
C SER A 37 -6.60 -8.49 0.72
N LEU A 38 -6.63 -7.20 0.36
CA LEU A 38 -7.85 -6.40 0.33
C LEU A 38 -8.25 -6.20 -1.13
N VAL A 39 -9.47 -6.62 -1.46
CA VAL A 39 -10.02 -6.54 -2.81
C VAL A 39 -11.17 -5.55 -2.81
N ALA A 40 -11.16 -4.63 -3.78
CA ALA A 40 -12.26 -3.70 -3.97
C ALA A 40 -13.56 -4.47 -4.35
N PRO A 41 -14.75 -3.97 -3.96
CA PRO A 41 -16.01 -4.64 -4.30
C PRO A 41 -16.26 -4.80 -5.81
N ASP A 42 -15.61 -3.97 -6.64
CA ASP A 42 -15.68 -4.05 -8.11
C ASP A 42 -14.69 -5.07 -8.70
N GLY A 43 -13.86 -5.71 -7.86
CA GLY A 43 -12.92 -6.77 -8.24
C GLY A 43 -11.78 -6.34 -9.17
N LEU A 44 -11.79 -5.10 -9.67
CA LEU A 44 -10.97 -4.69 -10.80
C LEU A 44 -9.54 -4.31 -10.40
N LEU A 45 -9.29 -3.98 -9.13
CA LEU A 45 -8.04 -3.33 -8.72
C LEU A 45 -7.56 -3.76 -7.33
N SER A 46 -7.01 -4.98 -7.22
CA SER A 46 -6.24 -5.41 -6.05
C SER A 46 -4.76 -5.51 -6.41
N MET A 47 -3.96 -4.57 -5.95
CA MET A 47 -2.49 -4.63 -6.01
C MET A 47 -1.88 -5.02 -4.66
N SER A 48 -2.68 -5.59 -3.77
CA SER A 48 -2.44 -5.53 -2.34
C SER A 48 -2.20 -6.91 -1.76
N GLU A 49 -1.07 -7.51 -2.08
CA GLU A 49 -0.43 -8.35 -1.06
C GLU A 49 0.11 -7.40 0.02
N HIS A 50 -0.58 -7.28 1.15
CA HIS A 50 -0.07 -6.51 2.27
C HIS A 50 0.70 -7.44 3.19
N HIS A 51 2.01 -7.24 3.27
CA HIS A 51 2.83 -7.87 4.28
C HIS A 51 2.41 -7.32 5.64
N VAL A 52 1.88 -8.19 6.48
CA VAL A 52 1.43 -7.83 7.83
C VAL A 52 2.58 -8.04 8.81
N MET A 53 3.42 -9.04 8.56
CA MET A 53 4.45 -9.47 9.49
C MET A 53 5.54 -10.30 8.81
N ARG A 54 6.79 -10.08 9.22
CA ARG A 54 7.93 -10.97 8.96
C ARG A 54 8.49 -11.47 10.31
N PRO A 55 8.36 -12.77 10.62
CA PRO A 55 8.99 -13.33 11.80
C PRO A 55 10.52 -13.33 11.63
N MET A 56 11.23 -12.86 12.65
CA MET A 56 12.70 -12.91 12.68
C MET A 56 13.18 -14.14 13.47
N PRO A 57 14.30 -14.79 13.08
CA PRO A 57 14.94 -15.80 13.92
C PRO A 57 15.32 -15.14 15.24
N GLY A 58 14.86 -15.70 16.36
CA GLY A 58 15.00 -15.06 17.67
C GLY A 58 16.45 -14.76 18.02
N SER A 59 16.73 -13.51 18.39
CA SER A 59 17.67 -13.17 19.47
C SER A 59 17.79 -11.65 19.72
N ASN A 60 17.66 -11.31 21.00
CA ASN A 60 18.32 -10.21 21.73
C ASN A 60 17.93 -8.75 21.44
N GLY A 61 16.94 -8.46 20.60
CA GLY A 61 16.32 -7.14 20.51
C GLY A 61 15.23 -6.99 21.57
N ALA A 62 15.16 -5.84 22.26
CA ALA A 62 14.25 -5.54 23.37
C ALA A 62 12.89 -6.23 23.22
N LEU A 63 12.64 -7.21 24.10
CA LEU A 63 11.43 -7.99 24.14
C LEU A 63 10.25 -7.03 24.41
N ARG A 64 9.38 -6.85 23.43
CA ARG A 64 8.03 -6.33 23.69
C ARG A 64 7.37 -7.24 24.73
N ALA A 65 6.67 -6.67 25.71
CA ALA A 65 6.06 -7.45 26.78
C ALA A 65 5.13 -8.54 26.19
N PRO A 66 5.11 -9.77 26.75
CA PRO A 66 4.37 -10.91 26.19
C PRO A 66 2.86 -10.72 26.01
N ASP A 67 2.27 -9.77 26.72
CA ASP A 67 0.81 -9.52 26.76
C ASP A 67 0.35 -8.39 25.83
N ASP A 68 1.25 -7.73 25.11
CA ASP A 68 0.87 -6.61 24.24
C ASP A 68 0.44 -7.11 22.87
N GLU A 69 -0.87 -7.03 22.58
CA GLU A 69 -1.44 -7.28 21.24
C GLU A 69 -0.57 -6.68 20.12
N VAL A 70 -0.28 -7.50 19.09
CA VAL A 70 0.39 -7.00 17.90
C VAL A 70 -0.66 -6.29 17.04
N MET A 71 -0.73 -4.98 17.21
CA MET A 71 -1.63 -4.12 16.42
C MET A 71 -0.93 -3.58 15.17
N VAL A 72 -1.42 -3.94 14.00
CA VAL A 72 -1.02 -3.41 12.70
C VAL A 72 -2.09 -2.44 12.23
N ARG A 73 -1.77 -1.14 12.12
CA ARG A 73 -2.71 -0.14 11.58
C ARG A 73 -2.41 0.15 10.11
N ARG A 74 -3.45 0.15 9.28
CA ARG A 74 -3.37 0.43 7.84
C ARG A 74 -4.41 1.47 7.40
N LEU A 75 -3.98 2.55 6.75
CA LEU A 75 -4.89 3.49 6.10
C LEU A 75 -5.00 3.11 4.62
N CYS A 76 -6.19 2.66 4.23
CA CYS A 76 -6.49 2.18 2.90
C CYS A 76 -7.21 3.25 2.08
N GLY A 77 -6.81 3.45 0.84
CA GLY A 77 -7.38 4.43 -0.08
C GLY A 77 -7.00 4.08 -1.51
N THR A 78 -7.09 5.06 -2.41
CA THR A 78 -6.82 4.81 -3.84
C THR A 78 -5.42 5.29 -4.21
N ALA A 79 -4.52 4.35 -4.52
CA ALA A 79 -3.29 4.70 -5.18
C ALA A 79 -3.49 4.83 -6.69
N PHE A 80 -2.75 5.71 -7.35
CA PHE A 80 -2.73 5.81 -8.81
C PHE A 80 -1.32 5.84 -9.38
N HIS A 81 -1.20 5.32 -10.60
CA HIS A 81 0.02 5.37 -11.38
C HIS A 81 -0.32 5.38 -12.86
N ILE A 82 0.69 5.68 -13.68
CA ILE A 82 0.56 5.60 -15.12
C ILE A 82 1.18 4.29 -15.58
N VAL A 83 0.41 3.55 -16.37
CA VAL A 83 0.89 2.40 -17.13
C VAL A 83 1.29 2.90 -18.52
N PRO A 84 2.59 2.93 -18.85
CA PRO A 84 3.02 3.29 -20.18
C PRO A 84 2.56 2.25 -21.20
N GLY A 85 1.96 2.71 -22.30
CA GLY A 85 1.68 1.92 -23.49
C GLY A 85 2.39 2.50 -24.71
N SER A 86 2.42 1.72 -25.81
CA SER A 86 3.08 2.11 -27.06
C SER A 86 2.37 3.25 -27.79
N THR A 87 1.05 3.35 -27.65
CA THR A 87 0.23 4.40 -28.27
C THR A 87 -0.38 5.37 -27.26
N ARG A 88 -0.74 4.87 -26.08
CA ARG A 88 -1.39 5.66 -25.02
C ARG A 88 -0.90 5.23 -23.66
N HIS A 89 -0.65 6.19 -22.79
CA HIS A 89 -0.29 5.96 -21.39
C HIS A 89 -1.55 6.06 -20.55
N LEU A 90 -1.89 5.06 -19.75
CA LEU A 90 -3.17 5.00 -19.06
C LEU A 90 -2.99 5.27 -17.58
N LEU A 91 -3.83 6.15 -17.01
CA LEU A 91 -3.94 6.23 -15.55
C LEU A 91 -4.65 4.96 -15.04
N ARG A 92 -3.99 4.27 -14.12
CA ARG A 92 -4.56 3.16 -13.35
C ARG A 92 -4.66 3.54 -11.89
N LYS A 93 -5.78 3.17 -11.28
CA LYS A 93 -6.06 3.31 -9.86
C LYS A 93 -6.03 1.93 -9.21
N ALA A 94 -5.76 1.81 -7.93
CA ALA A 94 -5.92 0.57 -7.18
C ALA A 94 -6.08 0.82 -5.69
N ILE A 95 -6.66 -0.14 -4.97
CA ILE A 95 -6.63 -0.08 -3.51
C ILE A 95 -5.19 -0.25 -3.05
N ASP A 96 -4.77 0.70 -2.21
CA ASP A 96 -3.50 0.67 -1.52
C ASP A 96 -3.73 0.94 -0.04
N CYS A 97 -2.92 0.32 0.81
CA CYS A 97 -2.98 0.51 2.24
C CYS A 97 -1.58 0.81 2.78
N LEU A 98 -1.42 2.03 3.25
CA LEU A 98 -0.19 2.53 3.85
C LEU A 98 -0.18 2.18 5.35
N ALA A 99 1.00 1.99 5.92
CA ALA A 99 1.13 1.97 7.38
C ALA A 99 0.58 3.28 7.95
N ALA A 100 -0.10 3.21 9.10
CA ALA A 100 -0.68 4.37 9.76
C ALA A 100 -0.32 4.40 11.24
N ASP A 101 -0.17 5.59 11.80
CA ASP A 101 0.03 5.78 13.24
C ASP A 101 -1.30 5.74 14.03
N THR A 102 -1.26 6.09 15.31
CA THR A 102 -2.45 6.19 16.18
C THR A 102 -3.41 7.30 15.76
N GLN A 103 -2.92 8.32 15.04
CA GLN A 103 -3.66 9.47 14.56
C GLN A 103 -4.20 9.27 13.14
N TRP A 104 -4.01 8.08 12.55
CA TRP A 104 -4.37 7.74 11.18
C TRP A 104 -3.65 8.58 10.13
N GLN A 105 -2.45 9.09 10.45
CA GLN A 105 -1.59 9.69 9.44
C GLN A 105 -0.88 8.58 8.66
N PRO A 106 -0.93 8.61 7.31
CA PRO A 106 -0.21 7.65 6.51
C PRO A 106 1.29 7.89 6.65
N GLN A 107 2.06 6.82 6.85
CA GLN A 107 3.51 6.91 6.71
C GLN A 107 3.86 7.08 5.24
N GLU A 108 4.92 7.85 4.97
CA GLU A 108 5.43 8.01 3.62
C GLU A 108 5.86 6.67 3.01
N ARG A 109 5.58 6.52 1.71
CA ARG A 109 6.03 5.37 0.95
C ARG A 109 7.53 5.48 0.72
N THR A 110 8.29 4.49 1.19
CA THR A 110 9.74 4.42 0.99
C THR A 110 10.06 3.55 -0.23
N SER A 111 11.31 3.58 -0.69
CA SER A 111 11.82 2.66 -1.72
C SER A 111 11.73 1.18 -1.32
N THR A 112 11.58 0.89 -0.02
CA THR A 112 11.52 -0.47 0.55
C THR A 112 10.10 -0.95 0.84
N GLY A 113 9.06 -0.12 0.69
CA GLY A 113 7.68 -0.56 0.87
C GLY A 113 6.66 0.52 1.23
N ARG A 114 5.47 0.08 1.65
CA ARG A 114 4.29 0.91 2.01
C ARG A 114 4.32 1.35 3.48
N GLY A 115 5.51 1.65 4.01
CA GLY A 115 5.80 1.82 5.45
C GLY A 115 6.35 0.56 6.11
N SER A 116 6.65 0.62 7.41
CA SER A 116 7.30 -0.48 8.14
C SER A 116 6.36 -1.68 8.34
N ASP A 117 6.81 -2.86 7.92
CA ASP A 117 6.25 -4.14 8.38
C ASP A 117 6.55 -4.26 9.89
N ILE A 118 5.62 -4.85 10.66
CA ILE A 118 5.95 -5.17 12.05
C ILE A 118 6.86 -6.41 12.04
N ASN A 119 8.06 -6.25 12.60
CA ASN A 119 8.94 -7.36 12.91
C ASN A 119 8.57 -7.87 14.30
N VAL A 120 8.15 -9.12 14.39
CA VAL A 120 7.82 -9.79 15.65
C VAL A 120 8.69 -11.03 15.76
N ALA A 121 9.23 -11.33 16.94
CA ALA A 121 9.96 -12.57 17.13
C ALA A 121 9.00 -13.77 17.05
N LEU A 122 9.43 -14.86 16.43
CA LEU A 122 8.54 -16.01 16.16
C LEU A 122 7.96 -16.63 17.44
N ASP A 123 8.75 -16.63 18.53
CA ASP A 123 8.36 -17.11 19.85
C ASP A 123 7.32 -16.22 20.53
N GLN A 124 7.37 -14.91 20.32
CA GLN A 124 6.36 -13.96 20.83
C GLN A 124 4.98 -14.19 20.21
N LEU A 125 4.91 -14.64 18.96
CA LEU A 125 3.64 -14.92 18.29
C LEU A 125 2.87 -16.12 18.88
N LYS A 126 3.51 -16.95 19.71
CA LYS A 126 2.88 -18.14 20.31
C LYS A 126 1.72 -17.78 21.24
N HIS A 127 1.75 -16.58 21.82
CA HIS A 127 0.87 -16.16 22.90
C HIS A 127 0.14 -14.85 22.61
N THR A 128 0.27 -14.30 21.40
CA THR A 128 -0.26 -12.96 21.07
C THR A 128 -1.17 -13.01 19.86
N ASP A 129 -2.36 -12.41 19.98
CA ASP A 129 -3.26 -12.21 18.85
C ASP A 129 -2.71 -11.13 17.92
N LEU A 130 -2.70 -11.43 16.61
CA LEU A 130 -2.38 -10.45 15.58
C LEU A 130 -3.66 -9.71 15.18
N ARG A 131 -3.71 -8.41 15.46
CA ARG A 131 -4.82 -7.53 15.08
C ARG A 131 -4.43 -6.61 13.94
N LEU A 132 -5.04 -6.83 12.78
CA LEU A 132 -4.98 -5.88 11.67
C LEU A 132 -6.16 -4.93 11.79
N ILE A 133 -5.88 -3.64 11.97
CA ILE A 133 -6.87 -2.58 12.03
C ILE A 133 -6.69 -1.71 10.80
N TYR A 134 -7.77 -1.48 10.05
CA TYR A 134 -7.71 -0.63 8.87
C TYR A 134 -8.84 0.38 8.81
N ARG A 135 -8.60 1.50 8.14
CA ARG A 135 -9.61 2.49 7.78
C ARG A 135 -9.62 2.72 6.28
N LEU A 136 -10.80 2.96 5.74
CA LEU A 136 -10.95 3.44 4.37
C LEU A 136 -10.89 4.96 4.36
N SER A 137 -10.16 5.50 3.39
CA SER A 137 -10.00 6.92 3.11
C SER A 137 -10.41 7.20 1.68
N GLU A 138 -11.07 8.34 1.47
CA GLU A 138 -11.35 8.86 0.12
C GLU A 138 -10.12 9.54 -0.50
N ALA A 139 -9.06 9.75 0.29
CA ALA A 139 -7.81 10.30 -0.20
C ALA A 139 -7.19 9.41 -1.27
N GLN A 140 -6.51 10.07 -2.21
CA GLN A 140 -5.79 9.41 -3.28
C GLN A 140 -4.33 9.84 -3.26
N TRP A 141 -3.44 8.92 -3.63
CA TRP A 141 -2.00 9.20 -3.61
C TRP A 141 -1.27 8.50 -4.76
N PRO A 142 -0.12 9.02 -5.18
CA PRO A 142 0.68 8.38 -6.21
C PRO A 142 1.29 7.08 -5.69
N LEU A 143 1.17 6.00 -6.47
CA LEU A 143 1.83 4.72 -6.17
C LEU A 143 3.35 4.88 -6.19
N TYR A 144 3.88 5.71 -7.08
CA TYR A 144 5.30 6.02 -7.15
C TYR A 144 5.48 7.52 -6.96
N PRO A 145 5.53 8.02 -5.72
CA PRO A 145 5.53 9.46 -5.45
C PRO A 145 6.62 10.22 -6.20
N SER A 146 7.80 9.62 -6.33
CA SER A 146 8.93 10.17 -7.08
C SER A 146 8.67 10.35 -8.58
N HIS A 147 7.63 9.75 -9.16
CA HIS A 147 7.27 9.89 -10.57
C HIS A 147 6.30 11.06 -10.81
N TRP A 148 5.89 11.76 -9.75
CA TRP A 148 4.91 12.84 -9.81
C TRP A 148 5.47 14.10 -9.20
N MET A 149 5.18 15.24 -9.83
CA MET A 149 5.54 16.54 -9.34
C MET A 149 4.29 17.32 -8.91
N PRO A 150 4.23 17.80 -7.65
CA PRO A 150 3.19 18.71 -7.20
C PRO A 150 3.16 20.00 -8.01
N VAL A 151 1.97 20.43 -8.39
CA VAL A 151 1.67 21.72 -9.04
C VAL A 151 0.43 22.32 -8.39
N GLU A 152 0.14 23.60 -8.66
CA GLU A 152 -0.98 24.34 -8.04
C GLU A 152 -2.33 23.58 -8.09
N ASN A 153 -2.61 22.90 -9.22
CA ASN A 153 -3.88 22.22 -9.47
C ASN A 153 -3.78 20.68 -9.50
N GLY A 154 -2.76 20.11 -8.86
CA GLY A 154 -2.62 18.66 -8.73
C GLY A 154 -1.21 18.17 -8.94
N MET A 155 -1.02 17.14 -9.76
CA MET A 155 0.29 16.56 -10.03
C MET A 155 0.52 16.27 -11.50
N LYS A 156 1.74 16.57 -11.96
CA LYS A 156 2.22 16.24 -13.31
C LYS A 156 3.09 14.99 -13.26
N PRO A 157 2.93 14.05 -14.19
CA PRO A 157 3.79 12.88 -14.25
C PRO A 157 5.11 13.25 -14.91
N CYS A 158 6.20 12.86 -14.27
CA CYS A 158 7.54 13.06 -14.77
C CYS A 158 7.83 12.06 -15.91
N ALA A 159 8.60 12.55 -16.86
CA ALA A 159 9.16 11.82 -17.98
C ALA A 159 10.63 12.22 -18.13
N SER A 160 11.36 11.54 -19.02
CA SER A 160 12.69 11.97 -19.46
C SER A 160 12.94 11.53 -20.90
N PRO A 161 13.94 12.09 -21.59
CA PRO A 161 14.33 11.61 -22.92
C PRO A 161 14.77 10.13 -22.94
N TRP A 162 15.24 9.60 -21.79
CA TRP A 162 15.84 8.27 -21.67
C TRP A 162 14.93 7.24 -21.01
N LYS A 163 13.85 7.68 -20.36
CA LYS A 163 12.88 6.82 -19.67
C LYS A 163 11.46 7.34 -19.93
N GLY A 164 10.55 6.42 -20.20
CA GLY A 164 9.15 6.74 -20.40
C GLY A 164 8.47 7.28 -19.14
N ILE A 165 7.25 7.78 -19.32
CA ILE A 165 6.30 8.05 -18.23
C ILE A 165 6.06 6.76 -17.44
N GLY A 166 6.01 6.86 -16.10
CA GLY A 166 5.87 5.68 -15.23
C GLY A 166 7.18 5.01 -14.81
N GLU A 167 8.32 5.36 -15.42
CA GLU A 167 9.67 4.92 -15.03
C GLU A 167 10.61 6.09 -14.64
N SER A 168 10.23 7.30 -15.04
CA SER A 168 11.02 8.50 -14.77
C SER A 168 10.72 9.05 -13.38
N THR A 169 11.78 9.25 -12.60
CA THR A 169 11.73 10.03 -11.36
C THR A 169 11.89 11.51 -11.68
N CYS A 170 11.15 12.38 -10.98
CA CYS A 170 11.35 13.81 -11.02
C CYS A 170 12.73 14.15 -10.45
N GLY A 171 13.70 14.47 -11.31
CA GLY A 171 15.08 14.81 -10.93
C GLY A 171 15.32 16.32 -10.80
N TYR A 172 16.51 16.68 -10.30
CA TYR A 172 16.97 18.06 -10.10
C TYR A 172 17.39 18.81 -11.39
N GLY A 173 17.11 18.25 -12.57
CA GLY A 173 17.46 18.82 -13.88
C GLY A 173 16.26 19.43 -14.62
N GLN A 174 16.35 19.54 -15.94
CA GLN A 174 15.25 20.01 -16.78
C GLN A 174 14.08 19.00 -16.70
N GLN A 175 13.04 19.37 -15.97
CA GLN A 175 11.88 18.53 -15.75
C GLN A 175 11.07 18.42 -17.05
N THR A 176 10.94 17.20 -17.57
CA THR A 176 10.03 16.92 -18.66
C THR A 176 8.78 16.23 -18.13
N PHE A 177 7.63 16.62 -18.63
CA PHE A 177 6.34 16.03 -18.29
C PHE A 177 5.76 15.35 -19.52
N SER A 178 4.92 14.35 -19.31
CA SER A 178 4.21 13.67 -20.38
C SER A 178 2.70 13.69 -20.12
N THR A 179 1.94 13.33 -21.14
CA THR A 179 0.48 13.23 -21.07
C THR A 179 0.05 11.80 -20.83
N PHE A 180 -1.17 11.62 -20.37
CA PHE A 180 -1.78 10.33 -20.13
C PHE A 180 -3.27 10.38 -20.44
N GLU A 181 -3.86 9.22 -20.68
CA GLU A 181 -5.30 9.05 -20.83
C GLU A 181 -5.91 8.76 -19.46
N MET A 182 -6.95 9.52 -19.13
CA MET A 182 -7.82 9.28 -18.00
C MET A 182 -9.25 9.50 -18.47
N GLU A 183 -10.13 8.53 -18.20
CA GLU A 183 -11.57 8.64 -18.52
C GLU A 183 -11.82 9.01 -20.01
N GLY A 184 -11.01 8.44 -20.92
CA GLY A 184 -11.11 8.65 -22.36
C GLY A 184 -10.57 10.00 -22.85
N ARG A 185 -9.96 10.81 -21.98
CA ARG A 185 -9.40 12.13 -22.30
C ARG A 185 -7.89 12.14 -22.16
N GLN A 186 -7.20 12.87 -23.02
CA GLN A 186 -5.78 13.16 -22.85
C GLN A 186 -5.59 14.27 -21.82
N CYS A 187 -4.70 14.04 -20.86
CA CYS A 187 -4.51 14.84 -19.65
C CYS A 187 -3.03 15.08 -19.39
N SER A 188 -2.68 16.24 -18.82
CA SER A 188 -1.31 16.56 -18.35
C SER A 188 -1.20 16.68 -16.84
N VAL A 189 -2.30 17.03 -16.16
CA VAL A 189 -2.38 17.14 -14.70
C VAL A 189 -3.45 16.18 -14.15
N TYR A 190 -3.10 15.44 -13.10
CA TYR A 190 -4.06 14.67 -12.31
C TYR A 190 -4.49 15.47 -11.06
N PRO A 191 -5.76 15.48 -10.65
CA PRO A 191 -6.93 14.82 -11.24
C PRO A 191 -7.67 15.67 -12.30
N GLY A 192 -7.29 16.93 -12.51
CA GLY A 192 -8.09 17.90 -13.27
C GLY A 192 -8.06 17.80 -14.80
N CYS A 193 -7.15 17.01 -15.40
CA CYS A 193 -6.92 16.95 -16.85
C CYS A 193 -6.69 18.31 -17.52
N THR A 194 -5.90 19.16 -16.87
CA THR A 194 -5.42 20.46 -17.36
C THR A 194 -3.94 20.43 -17.68
#